data_AF-A0A7S2CV35-F1
#
_entry.id   AF-A0A7S2CV35-F1
#
_cell.length_a   1.000
_cell.length_b   1.000
_cell.length_c   1.000
_cell.angle_alpha   90.00
_cell.angle_beta   90.00
_cell.angle_gamma   90.00
#
_symmetry.space_group_name_H-M   'P 1'
#
loop_
_entity.id
_entity.type
_entity.pdbx_description
1 polymer ?
#
loop_
_entity_poly.entity_id
_entity_poly.type
_entity_poly.pdbx_seq_one_letter_code
_entity_poly.pdbx_strand_id
1 'polypeptide(L)'
;NLEEFEAEKRRYSNLKGPLKQLKIETEEFARLYDAAGNCTELAGRFAQLSGDLENLETRGELEAQMEDEQNSADAIHDNPAVIEKYQQRKIEISDHEKKLSQMRRTHEDIVKSFEPMKANWEGRIRALIKVVNGLFSEYMAALGNRGNVYILEDKSYDKWGLDIKICFRQDGEMQTLHKNFHSGGERSVATIMFLMALQDSVISPFRVVDEINQGMDEPNERQVFKRIVENSIDKPNGPLRPQYFLITPKLLQGLTAMEKEDVTVHFVMNGPYNIKDYRDWNIPRFIKKRKELNSGAAGSSKQRRLS
;
A
#
# COMPACT_ATOMS: atom_id res chain seq x y z
N ASN A 1 -18.91 -43.09 41.12
CA ASN A 1 -20.03 -42.49 40.37
C ASN A 1 -19.56 -42.29 38.93
N LEU A 2 -19.67 -43.35 38.11
CA LEU A 2 -19.08 -43.42 36.77
C LEU A 2 -19.75 -42.43 35.80
N GLU A 3 -21.06 -42.23 35.95
CA GLU A 3 -21.85 -41.27 35.16
C GLU A 3 -21.40 -39.81 35.39
N GLU A 4 -21.04 -39.44 36.62
CA GLU A 4 -20.49 -38.11 36.91
C GLU A 4 -19.12 -37.90 36.27
N PHE A 5 -18.30 -38.95 36.21
CA PHE A 5 -17.01 -38.90 35.52
C PHE A 5 -17.18 -38.76 34.01
N GLU A 6 -18.07 -39.55 33.40
CA GLU A 6 -18.39 -39.44 31.97
C GLU A 6 -18.99 -38.07 31.62
N ALA A 7 -19.81 -37.49 32.49
CA ALA A 7 -20.34 -36.14 32.32
C ALA A 7 -19.23 -35.09 32.31
N GLU A 8 -18.25 -35.21 33.21
CA GLU A 8 -17.12 -34.28 33.30
C GLU A 8 -16.15 -34.43 32.10
N LYS A 9 -15.94 -35.67 31.63
CA LYS A 9 -15.20 -35.95 30.37
C LYS A 9 -15.88 -35.30 29.16
N ARG A 10 -17.21 -35.37 29.08
CA ARG A 10 -17.99 -34.68 28.04
C ARG A 10 -17.87 -33.15 28.14
N ARG A 11 -17.92 -32.59 29.35
CA ARG A 11 -17.73 -31.15 29.58
C ARG A 11 -16.38 -30.67 29.08
N TYR A 12 -15.31 -31.38 29.40
CA TYR A 12 -13.97 -31.05 28.93
C TYR A 12 -13.82 -31.19 27.41
N SER A 13 -14.36 -32.27 26.82
CA SER A 13 -14.39 -32.47 25.37
C SER A 13 -15.08 -31.32 24.63
N ASN A 14 -16.17 -30.78 25.19
CA ASN A 14 -16.89 -29.64 24.63
C ASN A 14 -16.09 -28.32 24.66
N LEU A 15 -15.04 -28.20 25.49
CA LEU A 15 -14.18 -27.02 25.54
C LEU A 15 -13.12 -27.00 24.42
N LYS A 16 -12.81 -28.16 23.81
CA LYS A 16 -11.75 -28.32 22.81
C LYS A 16 -12.01 -27.57 21.51
N GLY A 17 -13.23 -27.70 20.98
CA GLY A 17 -13.63 -27.01 19.74
C GLY A 17 -13.48 -25.49 19.85
N PRO A 18 -14.06 -24.86 20.88
CA PRO A 18 -13.91 -23.42 21.08
C PRO A 18 -12.48 -22.95 21.36
N LEU A 19 -11.67 -23.74 22.08
CA LEU A 19 -10.26 -23.40 22.33
C LEU A 19 -9.46 -23.36 21.03
N LYS A 20 -9.62 -24.38 20.18
CA LYS A 20 -8.98 -24.46 18.87
C LYS A 20 -9.39 -23.28 17.97
N GLN A 21 -10.67 -22.93 17.98
CA GLN A 21 -11.18 -21.79 17.22
C GLN A 21 -10.57 -20.47 17.70
N LEU A 22 -10.53 -20.25 19.01
CA LEU A 22 -9.97 -19.05 19.62
C LEU A 22 -8.46 -18.91 19.33
N LYS A 23 -7.73 -20.03 19.29
CA LYS A 23 -6.31 -20.06 18.94
C LYS A 23 -6.07 -19.62 17.49
N ILE A 24 -6.82 -20.18 16.54
CA ILE A 24 -6.72 -19.79 15.12
C ILE A 24 -6.98 -18.29 14.95
N GLU A 25 -8.05 -17.78 15.58
CA GLU A 25 -8.40 -16.35 15.51
C GLU A 25 -7.27 -15.48 16.10
N THR A 26 -6.76 -15.86 17.29
CA THR A 26 -5.68 -15.13 17.97
C THR A 26 -4.39 -15.10 17.14
N GLU A 27 -4.02 -16.21 16.48
CA GLU A 27 -2.84 -16.31 15.62
C GLU A 27 -2.95 -15.47 14.34
N GLU A 28 -4.15 -15.36 13.75
CA GLU A 28 -4.41 -14.49 12.60
C GLU A 28 -4.18 -13.01 12.96
N PHE A 29 -4.61 -12.59 14.16
CA PHE A 29 -4.42 -11.20 14.63
C PHE A 29 -3.04 -10.92 15.22
N ALA A 30 -2.25 -11.93 15.61
CA ALA A 30 -0.93 -11.73 16.19
C ALA A 30 0.14 -11.20 15.19
N ARG A 31 -0.15 -11.21 13.88
CA ARG A 31 0.76 -10.72 12.82
C ARG A 31 0.75 -9.20 12.61
N LEU A 32 0.32 -8.43 13.62
CA LEU A 32 0.24 -6.97 13.57
C LEU A 32 1.57 -6.31 14.00
N TYR A 33 2.57 -6.36 13.13
CA TYR A 33 3.83 -5.62 13.32
C TYR A 33 3.69 -4.19 12.81
N ASP A 34 4.41 -3.25 13.44
CA ASP A 34 4.53 -1.90 12.90
C ASP A 34 5.45 -1.87 11.65
N ALA A 35 5.52 -0.71 10.98
CA ALA A 35 6.34 -0.55 9.78
C ALA A 35 7.86 -0.73 10.02
N ALA A 36 8.32 -0.71 11.27
CA ALA A 36 9.69 -0.97 11.68
C ALA A 36 9.92 -2.42 12.14
N GLY A 37 8.89 -3.28 12.07
CA GLY A 37 8.95 -4.68 12.48
C GLY A 37 8.80 -4.90 13.99
N ASN A 38 8.42 -3.88 14.76
CA ASN A 38 8.19 -4.03 16.20
C ASN A 38 6.78 -4.54 16.48
N CYS A 39 6.65 -5.26 17.59
CA CYS A 39 5.35 -5.73 18.09
C CYS A 39 4.54 -4.53 18.61
N THR A 40 3.34 -4.32 18.05
CA THR A 40 2.40 -3.31 18.56
C THR A 40 1.82 -3.73 19.91
N GLU A 41 1.26 -2.80 20.69
CA GLU A 41 0.59 -3.14 21.97
C GLU A 41 -0.53 -4.18 21.77
N LEU A 42 -1.27 -4.06 20.66
CA LEU A 42 -2.29 -5.03 20.23
C LEU A 42 -1.68 -6.40 19.90
N ALA A 43 -0.59 -6.44 19.13
CA ALA A 43 0.11 -7.69 18.84
C ALA A 43 0.70 -8.32 20.11
N GLY A 44 1.19 -7.52 21.05
CA GLY A 44 1.66 -8.01 22.35
C GLY A 44 0.55 -8.66 23.17
N ARG A 45 -0.64 -8.06 23.18
CA ARG A 45 -1.83 -8.63 23.84
C ARG A 45 -2.29 -9.93 23.17
N PHE A 46 -2.28 -10.01 21.84
CA PHE A 46 -2.59 -11.24 21.11
C PHE A 46 -1.53 -12.33 21.30
N ALA A 47 -0.24 -11.99 21.30
CA ALA A 47 0.85 -12.93 21.55
C ALA A 47 0.79 -13.50 22.98
N GLN A 48 0.48 -12.65 23.97
CA GLN A 48 0.26 -13.10 25.35
C GLN A 48 -0.93 -14.06 25.43
N LEU A 49 -2.05 -13.72 24.82
CA LEU A 49 -3.23 -14.57 24.78
C LEU A 49 -2.95 -15.92 24.06
N SER A 50 -2.16 -15.89 22.99
CA SER A 50 -1.73 -17.10 22.26
C SER A 50 -0.88 -18.01 23.14
N GLY A 51 0.09 -17.46 23.87
CA GLY A 51 0.91 -18.23 24.81
C GLY A 51 0.09 -18.79 25.98
N ASP A 52 -0.87 -18.02 26.48
CA ASP A 52 -1.81 -18.46 27.51
C ASP A 52 -2.71 -19.62 27.03
N LEU A 53 -3.11 -19.61 25.76
CA LEU A 53 -3.87 -20.69 25.11
C LEU A 53 -3.00 -21.94 24.87
N GLU A 54 -1.74 -21.79 24.47
CA GLU A 54 -0.80 -22.92 24.32
C GLU A 54 -0.56 -23.67 25.63
N ASN A 55 -0.42 -22.93 26.73
CA ASN A 55 -0.28 -23.50 28.08
C ASN A 55 -1.55 -24.24 28.55
N LEU A 56 -2.71 -23.90 27.99
CA LEU A 56 -3.95 -24.67 28.17
C LEU A 56 -4.00 -25.90 27.25
N GLU A 57 -3.37 -25.87 26.07
CA GLU A 57 -3.37 -26.93 25.06
C GLU A 57 -2.37 -28.06 25.35
N THR A 58 -1.24 -27.78 26.02
CA THR A 58 -0.30 -28.82 26.52
C THR A 58 -1.00 -29.86 27.39
N ARG A 59 -2.20 -29.54 27.89
CA ARG A 59 -3.11 -30.43 28.62
C ARG A 59 -3.87 -31.43 27.74
N GLY A 60 -3.59 -31.56 26.45
CA GLY A 60 -3.83 -32.82 25.73
C GLY A 60 -3.14 -34.01 26.41
N GLU A 61 -2.06 -33.75 27.15
CA GLU A 61 -1.42 -34.71 28.07
C GLU A 61 -2.33 -35.13 29.24
N LEU A 62 -3.28 -34.27 29.66
CA LEU A 62 -4.30 -34.67 30.63
C LEU A 62 -5.30 -35.68 30.02
N GLU A 63 -5.58 -35.65 28.71
CA GLU A 63 -6.47 -36.64 28.07
C GLU A 63 -5.88 -38.06 28.17
N ALA A 64 -4.59 -38.20 27.83
CA ALA A 64 -3.87 -39.47 27.92
C ALA A 64 -3.77 -39.97 29.37
N GLN A 65 -3.46 -39.08 30.32
CA GLN A 65 -3.41 -39.43 31.74
C GLN A 65 -4.78 -39.80 32.31
N MET A 66 -5.85 -39.11 31.91
CA MET A 66 -7.21 -39.43 32.37
C MET A 66 -7.71 -40.76 31.80
N GLU A 67 -7.35 -41.13 30.58
CA GLU A 67 -7.71 -42.42 29.98
C GLU A 67 -6.95 -43.59 30.62
N ASP A 68 -5.64 -43.43 30.87
CA ASP A 68 -4.82 -44.42 31.58
C ASP A 68 -5.25 -44.62 33.04
N GLU A 69 -5.64 -43.54 33.72
CA GLU A 69 -6.11 -43.59 35.11
C GLU A 69 -7.56 -44.08 35.24
N GLN A 70 -8.42 -43.84 34.24
CA GLN A 70 -9.76 -44.42 34.15
C GLN A 70 -9.69 -45.94 34.03
N ASN A 71 -8.82 -46.43 33.14
CA ASN A 71 -8.55 -47.86 33.02
C ASN A 71 -8.00 -48.46 34.34
N SER A 72 -7.28 -47.66 35.14
CA SER A 72 -6.84 -48.05 36.49
C SER A 72 -7.94 -47.96 37.55
N ALA A 73 -8.87 -47.01 37.45
CA ALA A 73 -9.97 -46.80 38.39
C ALA A 73 -11.09 -47.84 38.20
N ASP A 74 -11.43 -48.17 36.95
CA ASP A 74 -12.38 -49.23 36.61
C ASP A 74 -11.86 -50.62 36.99
N ALA A 75 -10.53 -50.76 37.15
CA ALA A 75 -9.88 -51.98 37.62
C ALA A 75 -9.85 -52.12 39.17
N ILE A 76 -10.19 -51.07 39.94
CA ILE A 76 -9.99 -51.06 41.40
C ILE A 76 -11.27 -50.60 42.12
N HIS A 77 -11.97 -51.55 42.76
CA HIS A 77 -12.99 -51.27 43.76
C HIS A 77 -12.33 -50.69 45.04
N ASP A 78 -12.75 -49.49 45.46
CA ASP A 78 -12.44 -48.82 46.74
C ASP A 78 -10.97 -48.46 47.04
N ASN A 79 -10.31 -47.69 46.18
CA ASN A 79 -9.06 -47.01 46.53
C ASN A 79 -9.27 -45.52 46.86
N PRO A 80 -9.05 -45.07 48.11
CA PRO A 80 -9.16 -43.67 48.52
C PRO A 80 -8.34 -42.68 47.67
N ALA A 81 -7.19 -43.12 47.13
CA ALA A 81 -6.33 -42.28 46.28
C ALA A 81 -7.00 -41.93 44.94
N VAL A 82 -7.89 -42.78 44.43
CA VAL A 82 -8.65 -42.53 43.19
C VAL A 82 -9.71 -41.45 43.43
N ILE A 83 -10.34 -41.45 44.61
CA ILE A 83 -11.33 -40.44 45.00
C ILE A 83 -10.67 -39.07 45.20
N GLU A 84 -9.51 -39.03 45.83
CA GLU A 84 -8.73 -37.79 46.01
C GLU A 84 -8.31 -37.19 44.65
N LYS A 85 -7.77 -38.03 43.75
CA LYS A 85 -7.47 -37.63 42.37
C LYS A 85 -8.70 -37.08 41.65
N TYR A 86 -9.85 -37.75 41.76
CA TYR A 86 -11.10 -37.28 41.16
C TYR A 86 -11.52 -35.89 41.69
N GLN A 87 -11.46 -35.67 43.00
CA GLN A 87 -11.78 -34.37 43.60
C GLN A 87 -10.82 -33.28 43.13
N GLN A 88 -9.53 -33.58 43.06
CA GLN A 88 -8.51 -32.68 42.56
C GLN A 88 -8.77 -32.28 41.09
N ARG A 89 -9.12 -33.26 40.24
CA ARG A 89 -9.44 -33.01 38.82
C ARG A 89 -10.71 -32.16 38.64
N LYS A 90 -11.71 -32.34 39.49
CA LYS A 90 -12.93 -31.51 39.46
C LYS A 90 -12.61 -30.04 39.74
N ILE A 91 -11.71 -29.78 40.69
CA ILE A 91 -11.23 -28.42 40.99
C ILE A 91 -10.46 -27.87 39.78
N GLU A 92 -9.56 -28.66 39.20
CA GLU A 92 -8.81 -28.27 38.01
C GLU A 92 -9.75 -27.89 36.85
N ILE A 93 -10.71 -28.74 36.49
CA ILE A 93 -11.65 -28.48 35.38
C ILE A 93 -12.43 -27.17 35.62
N SER A 94 -12.90 -26.94 36.84
CA SER A 94 -13.57 -25.68 37.19
C SER A 94 -12.66 -24.46 37.01
N ASP A 95 -11.38 -24.58 37.37
CA ASP A 95 -10.42 -23.50 37.18
C ASP A 95 -10.07 -23.28 35.70
N HIS A 96 -10.06 -24.33 34.86
CA HIS A 96 -9.91 -24.17 33.41
C HIS A 96 -11.11 -23.49 32.76
N GLU A 97 -12.32 -23.82 33.17
CA GLU A 97 -13.52 -23.13 32.68
C GLU A 97 -13.45 -21.64 33.00
N LYS A 98 -13.03 -21.28 34.22
CA LYS A 98 -12.82 -19.88 34.60
C LYS A 98 -11.76 -19.20 33.74
N LYS A 99 -10.57 -19.83 33.56
CA LYS A 99 -9.50 -19.28 32.72
C LYS A 99 -9.94 -19.12 31.27
N LEU A 100 -10.61 -20.10 30.71
CA LEU A 100 -11.12 -20.07 29.34
C LEU A 100 -12.18 -18.98 29.17
N SER A 101 -13.06 -18.80 30.16
CA SER A 101 -14.04 -17.70 30.16
C SER A 101 -13.35 -16.33 30.22
N GLN A 102 -12.26 -16.20 30.97
CA GLN A 102 -11.46 -14.98 31.05
C GLN A 102 -10.75 -14.70 29.73
N MET A 103 -10.12 -15.70 29.11
CA MET A 103 -9.46 -15.58 27.82
C MET A 103 -10.42 -15.20 26.70
N ARG A 104 -11.64 -15.77 26.69
CA ARG A 104 -12.69 -15.34 25.75
C ARG A 104 -13.06 -13.87 25.92
N ARG A 105 -13.23 -13.41 27.16
CA ARG A 105 -13.49 -11.99 27.43
C ARG A 105 -12.33 -11.11 26.93
N THR A 106 -11.09 -11.51 27.22
CA THR A 106 -9.90 -10.81 26.73
C THR A 106 -9.88 -10.75 25.20
N HIS A 107 -10.16 -11.86 24.51
CA HIS A 107 -10.25 -11.90 23.06
C HIS A 107 -11.34 -10.97 22.53
N GLU A 108 -12.54 -11.05 23.07
CA GLU A 108 -13.66 -10.18 22.69
C GLU A 108 -13.33 -8.70 22.90
N ASP A 109 -12.67 -8.35 24.01
CA ASP A 109 -12.27 -6.97 24.30
C ASP A 109 -11.19 -6.48 23.33
N ILE A 110 -10.22 -7.34 22.97
CA ILE A 110 -9.22 -6.99 21.96
C ILE A 110 -9.90 -6.78 20.59
N VAL A 111 -10.75 -7.71 20.15
CA VAL A 111 -11.48 -7.60 18.86
C VAL A 111 -12.36 -6.35 18.83
N LYS A 112 -13.10 -6.07 19.91
CA LYS A 112 -13.93 -4.85 20.04
C LYS A 112 -13.10 -3.58 19.94
N SER A 113 -11.86 -3.58 20.43
CA SER A 113 -10.96 -2.43 20.30
C SER A 113 -10.36 -2.32 18.89
N PHE A 114 -10.14 -3.44 18.20
CA PHE A 114 -9.51 -3.49 16.89
C PHE A 114 -10.45 -3.11 15.75
N GLU A 115 -11.68 -3.61 15.74
CA GLU A 115 -12.64 -3.39 14.64
C GLU A 115 -12.91 -1.90 14.32
N PRO A 116 -13.08 -0.99 15.29
CA PRO A 116 -13.22 0.44 15.00
C PRO A 116 -11.96 1.05 14.37
N MET A 117 -10.77 0.62 14.81
CA MET A 117 -9.50 1.10 14.25
C MET A 117 -9.36 0.64 12.80
N LYS A 118 -9.63 -0.64 12.54
CA LYS A 118 -9.66 -1.23 11.20
C LYS A 118 -10.64 -0.50 10.30
N ALA A 119 -11.90 -0.34 10.71
CA ALA A 119 -12.93 0.33 9.90
C ALA A 119 -12.56 1.78 9.57
N ASN A 120 -12.01 2.52 10.53
CA ASN A 120 -11.52 3.89 10.30
C ASN A 120 -10.33 3.92 9.34
N TRP A 121 -9.36 3.02 9.50
CA TRP A 121 -8.20 2.93 8.61
C TRP A 121 -8.58 2.54 7.18
N GLU A 122 -9.37 1.48 7.01
CA GLU A 122 -9.88 1.05 5.70
C GLU A 122 -10.70 2.16 5.03
N GLY A 123 -11.57 2.83 5.79
CA GLY A 123 -12.36 3.94 5.30
C GLY A 123 -11.50 5.09 4.76
N ARG A 124 -10.41 5.43 5.47
CA ARG A 124 -9.45 6.46 5.02
C ARG A 124 -8.72 6.05 3.75
N ILE A 125 -8.24 4.80 3.67
CA ILE A 125 -7.56 4.30 2.46
C ILE A 125 -8.50 4.29 1.27
N ARG A 126 -9.72 3.78 1.41
CA ARG A 126 -10.72 3.76 0.33
C ARG A 126 -11.06 5.17 -0.14
N ALA A 127 -11.20 6.13 0.78
CA ALA A 127 -11.44 7.53 0.44
C ALA A 127 -10.26 8.14 -0.34
N LEU A 128 -9.02 7.89 0.09
CA LEU A 128 -7.81 8.36 -0.60
C LEU A 128 -7.71 7.75 -2.00
N ILE A 129 -7.85 6.43 -2.13
CA ILE A 129 -7.76 5.75 -3.42
C ILE A 129 -8.90 6.19 -4.36
N LYS A 130 -10.09 6.51 -3.84
CA LYS A 130 -11.16 7.08 -4.65
C LYS A 130 -10.77 8.43 -5.27
N VAL A 131 -10.12 9.31 -4.50
CA VAL A 131 -9.61 10.60 -5.01
C VAL A 131 -8.51 10.38 -6.04
N VAL A 132 -7.52 9.54 -5.72
CA VAL A 132 -6.40 9.22 -6.61
C VAL A 132 -6.89 8.57 -7.92
N ASN A 133 -7.83 7.62 -7.84
CA ASN A 133 -8.43 6.99 -9.01
C ASN A 133 -9.15 8.01 -9.90
N GLY A 134 -9.92 8.93 -9.30
CA GLY A 134 -10.60 9.99 -10.06
C GLY A 134 -9.62 10.86 -10.85
N LEU A 135 -8.57 11.35 -10.18
CA LEU A 135 -7.51 12.14 -10.83
C LEU A 135 -6.75 11.33 -11.88
N PHE A 136 -6.37 10.09 -11.57
CA PHE A 136 -5.66 9.21 -12.49
C PHE A 136 -6.48 8.92 -13.76
N SER A 137 -7.77 8.62 -13.61
CA SER A 137 -8.68 8.41 -14.74
C SER A 137 -8.81 9.65 -15.61
N GLU A 138 -8.91 10.84 -15.01
CA GLU A 138 -8.92 12.11 -15.75
C GLU A 138 -7.61 12.34 -16.51
N TYR A 139 -6.47 12.07 -15.87
CA TYR A 139 -5.15 12.26 -16.47
C TYR A 139 -4.93 11.32 -17.65
N MET A 140 -5.35 10.06 -17.52
CA MET A 140 -5.31 9.09 -18.61
C MET A 140 -6.27 9.46 -19.74
N ALA A 141 -7.48 9.96 -19.42
CA ALA A 141 -8.44 10.40 -20.43
C ALA A 141 -7.93 11.59 -21.25
N ALA A 142 -7.20 12.52 -20.63
CA ALA A 142 -6.56 13.64 -21.33
C ALA A 142 -5.49 13.20 -22.35
N LEU A 143 -4.95 11.97 -22.20
CA LEU A 143 -4.04 11.33 -23.16
C LEU A 143 -4.79 10.54 -24.25
N GLY A 144 -6.12 10.47 -24.20
CA GLY A 144 -6.93 9.59 -25.05
C GLY A 144 -6.94 8.13 -24.59
N ASN A 145 -6.47 7.86 -23.37
CA ASN A 145 -6.37 6.52 -22.78
C ASN A 145 -7.38 6.34 -21.63
N ARG A 146 -7.52 5.11 -21.12
CA ARG A 146 -8.27 4.84 -19.89
C ARG A 146 -7.33 4.28 -18.83
N GLY A 147 -7.60 4.62 -17.57
CA GLY A 147 -6.85 4.08 -16.45
C GLY A 147 -7.64 4.16 -15.16
N ASN A 148 -7.52 3.11 -14.35
CA ASN A 148 -8.17 3.00 -13.05
C ASN A 148 -7.24 2.35 -12.03
N VAL A 149 -7.41 2.73 -10.77
CA VAL A 149 -6.68 2.20 -9.62
C VAL A 149 -7.68 1.49 -8.72
N TYR A 150 -7.39 0.24 -8.39
CA TYR A 150 -8.19 -0.60 -7.51
C TYR A 150 -7.39 -1.03 -6.29
N ILE A 151 -8.07 -1.23 -5.17
CA ILE A 151 -7.48 -1.89 -3.99
C ILE A 151 -7.62 -3.40 -4.20
N LEU A 152 -6.50 -4.11 -4.10
CA LEU A 152 -6.48 -5.57 -3.99
C LEU A 152 -6.54 -5.92 -2.51
N GLU A 153 -7.67 -6.50 -2.12
CA GLU A 153 -7.89 -6.96 -0.75
C GLU A 153 -7.53 -8.43 -0.62
N ASP A 154 -6.87 -8.77 0.47
CA ASP A 154 -6.57 -10.15 0.88
C ASP A 154 -6.94 -10.32 2.36
N LYS A 155 -7.01 -11.56 2.84
CA LYS A 155 -7.17 -11.83 4.28
C LYS A 155 -5.99 -11.28 5.09
N SER A 156 -4.81 -11.24 4.49
CA SER A 156 -3.56 -10.79 5.09
C SER A 156 -3.19 -9.40 4.58
N TYR A 157 -3.06 -8.41 5.48
CA TYR A 157 -2.80 -7.02 5.10
C TYR A 157 -1.44 -6.79 4.41
N ASP A 158 -0.45 -7.65 4.62
CA ASP A 158 0.83 -7.64 3.90
C ASP A 158 0.69 -7.96 2.41
N LYS A 159 -0.42 -8.61 2.03
CA LYS A 159 -0.77 -8.91 0.63
C LYS A 159 -1.73 -7.90 0.03
N TRP A 160 -2.19 -6.92 0.80
CA TRP A 160 -2.95 -5.82 0.22
C TRP A 160 -2.07 -5.06 -0.75
N GLY A 161 -2.68 -4.63 -1.84
CA GLY A 161 -1.97 -3.94 -2.90
C GLY A 161 -2.86 -3.00 -3.69
N LEU A 162 -2.24 -2.33 -4.65
CA LEU A 162 -2.94 -1.55 -5.65
C LEU A 162 -2.82 -2.25 -7.00
N ASP A 163 -3.94 -2.39 -7.69
CA ASP A 163 -3.97 -2.83 -9.08
C ASP A 163 -4.24 -1.63 -9.98
N ILE A 164 -3.22 -1.21 -10.71
CA ILE A 164 -3.32 -0.14 -11.70
C ILE A 164 -3.68 -0.81 -13.02
N LYS A 165 -4.90 -0.61 -13.49
CA LYS A 165 -5.34 -1.11 -14.80
C LYS A 165 -5.40 0.03 -15.80
N ILE A 166 -4.96 -0.25 -17.02
CA ILE A 166 -4.82 0.73 -18.08
C ILE A 166 -5.29 0.16 -19.42
N CYS A 167 -5.69 1.05 -20.32
CA CYS A 167 -6.05 0.72 -21.69
C CYS A 167 -5.64 1.86 -22.62
N PHE A 168 -4.70 1.59 -23.53
CA PHE A 168 -4.21 2.56 -24.53
C PHE A 168 -5.02 2.57 -25.82
N ARG A 169 -6.01 1.66 -25.95
CA ARG A 169 -6.91 1.59 -27.10
C ARG A 169 -8.32 1.90 -26.64
N GLN A 170 -9.05 2.71 -27.41
CA GLN A 170 -10.41 3.12 -27.03
C GLN A 170 -11.35 1.91 -26.81
N ASP A 171 -11.18 0.86 -27.63
CA ASP A 171 -12.01 -0.36 -27.58
C ASP A 171 -11.32 -1.58 -26.93
N GLY A 172 -10.15 -1.38 -26.30
CA GLY A 172 -9.44 -2.46 -25.65
C GLY A 172 -10.03 -2.85 -24.29
N GLU A 173 -9.63 -4.01 -23.77
CA GLU A 173 -9.87 -4.36 -22.37
C GLU A 173 -8.83 -3.65 -21.48
N MET A 174 -9.24 -3.28 -20.26
CA MET A 174 -8.30 -2.74 -19.27
C MET A 174 -7.44 -3.86 -18.71
N GLN A 175 -6.13 -3.71 -18.78
CA GLN A 175 -5.18 -4.71 -18.30
C GLN A 175 -4.34 -4.16 -17.15
N THR A 176 -3.99 -5.02 -16.21
CA THR A 176 -3.05 -4.69 -15.13
C THR A 176 -1.72 -4.24 -15.73
N LEU A 177 -1.20 -3.12 -15.21
CA LEU A 177 0.06 -2.53 -15.62
C LEU A 177 1.20 -3.54 -15.42
N HIS A 178 1.61 -4.18 -16.52
CA HIS A 178 2.62 -5.23 -16.48
C HIS A 178 3.59 -5.13 -17.66
N LYS A 179 4.84 -5.55 -17.44
CA LYS A 179 5.94 -5.46 -18.42
C LYS A 179 5.74 -6.29 -19.69
N ASN A 180 4.95 -7.37 -19.61
CA ASN A 180 4.74 -8.27 -20.75
C ASN A 180 3.69 -7.76 -21.73
N PHE A 181 2.79 -6.86 -21.30
CA PHE A 181 1.67 -6.38 -22.10
C PHE A 181 1.84 -4.95 -22.60
N HIS A 182 2.71 -4.16 -21.96
CA HIS A 182 2.88 -2.74 -22.24
C HIS A 182 4.32 -2.41 -22.60
N SER A 183 4.49 -1.47 -23.52
CA SER A 183 5.80 -0.95 -23.91
C SER A 183 6.49 -0.23 -22.74
N GLY A 184 7.80 0.06 -22.89
CA GLY A 184 8.53 0.87 -21.91
C GLY A 184 7.89 2.24 -21.69
N GLY A 185 7.59 2.96 -22.78
CA GLY A 185 7.01 4.30 -22.74
C GLY A 185 5.62 4.33 -22.12
N GLU A 186 4.74 3.41 -22.51
CA GLU A 186 3.40 3.26 -21.91
C GLU A 186 3.46 3.07 -20.39
N ARG A 187 4.38 2.23 -19.92
CA ARG A 187 4.56 2.01 -18.48
C ARG A 187 5.06 3.25 -17.77
N SER A 188 6.01 3.97 -18.35
CA SER A 188 6.50 5.24 -17.81
C SER A 188 5.36 6.25 -17.71
N VAL A 189 4.59 6.45 -18.78
CA VAL A 189 3.45 7.39 -18.80
C VAL A 189 2.42 7.05 -17.71
N ALA A 190 1.98 5.79 -17.64
CA ALA A 190 0.99 5.37 -16.64
C ALA A 190 1.52 5.57 -15.21
N THR A 191 2.79 5.23 -14.97
CA THR A 191 3.43 5.38 -13.65
C THR A 191 3.49 6.85 -13.25
N ILE A 192 3.90 7.73 -14.18
CA ILE A 192 4.02 9.16 -13.92
C ILE A 192 2.65 9.77 -13.64
N MET A 193 1.64 9.45 -14.45
CA MET A 193 0.28 9.96 -14.22
C MET A 193 -0.28 9.49 -12.88
N PHE A 194 -0.01 8.25 -12.47
CA PHE A 194 -0.37 7.75 -11.15
C PHE A 194 0.34 8.52 -10.02
N LEU A 195 1.66 8.72 -10.13
CA LEU A 195 2.42 9.49 -9.15
C LEU A 195 1.94 10.94 -9.05
N MET A 196 1.56 11.56 -10.16
CA MET A 196 1.01 12.91 -10.17
C MET A 196 -0.37 12.98 -9.50
N ALA A 197 -1.24 11.99 -9.72
CA ALA A 197 -2.53 11.89 -9.04
C ALA A 197 -2.36 11.68 -7.52
N LEU A 198 -1.38 10.86 -7.12
CA LEU A 198 -1.04 10.63 -5.72
C LEU A 198 -0.48 11.91 -5.07
N GLN A 199 0.48 12.57 -5.73
CA GLN A 199 1.06 13.82 -5.26
C GLN A 199 0.01 14.89 -5.07
N ASP A 200 -1.00 14.96 -5.94
CA ASP A 200 -2.09 15.93 -5.81
C ASP A 200 -2.99 15.70 -4.60
N SER A 201 -2.98 14.49 -4.05
CA SER A 201 -3.66 14.14 -2.80
C SER A 201 -2.79 14.41 -1.56
N VAL A 202 -1.52 14.79 -1.74
CA VAL A 202 -0.55 15.01 -0.66
C VAL A 202 -0.08 16.47 -0.63
N ILE A 203 -0.09 17.06 0.55
CA ILE A 203 0.45 18.41 0.77
C ILE A 203 1.98 18.29 0.86
N SER A 204 2.66 18.59 -0.25
CA SER A 204 4.12 18.78 -0.27
C SER A 204 4.43 20.16 -0.85
N PRO A 205 5.08 21.06 -0.08
CA PRO A 205 5.35 22.42 -0.53
C PRO A 205 6.42 22.46 -1.64
N PHE A 206 7.29 21.46 -1.70
CA PHE A 206 8.32 21.32 -2.74
C PHE A 206 8.22 19.93 -3.39
N ARG A 207 8.49 19.86 -4.69
CA ARG A 207 8.52 18.62 -5.47
C ARG A 207 9.69 18.68 -6.43
N VAL A 208 10.54 17.65 -6.41
CA VAL A 208 11.70 17.53 -7.31
C VAL A 208 11.49 16.31 -8.17
N VAL A 209 11.62 16.51 -9.47
CA VAL A 209 11.40 15.49 -10.49
C VAL A 209 12.64 15.48 -11.38
N ASP A 210 13.32 14.34 -11.43
CA ASP A 210 14.53 14.15 -12.24
C ASP A 210 14.31 13.02 -13.25
N GLU A 211 14.82 13.22 -14.47
CA GLU A 211 14.78 12.27 -15.59
C GLU A 211 13.42 11.63 -15.91
N ILE A 212 12.32 12.28 -15.51
CA ILE A 212 10.96 11.73 -15.63
C ILE A 212 10.53 11.46 -17.08
N ASN A 213 11.21 12.08 -18.04
CA ASN A 213 10.90 11.99 -19.46
C ASN A 213 11.72 10.95 -20.23
N GLN A 214 12.57 10.16 -19.58
CA GLN A 214 13.32 9.12 -20.28
C GLN A 214 12.44 7.91 -20.62
N GLY A 215 12.64 7.37 -21.83
CA GLY A 215 11.92 6.18 -22.30
C GLY A 215 10.50 6.44 -22.84
N MET A 216 10.08 7.69 -22.99
CA MET A 216 8.81 8.09 -23.61
C MET A 216 9.03 8.82 -24.96
N ASP A 217 8.03 8.72 -25.82
CA ASP A 217 7.94 9.43 -27.09
C ASP A 217 7.46 10.89 -26.88
N GLU A 218 7.75 11.72 -27.88
CA GLU A 218 7.53 13.17 -27.83
C GLU A 218 6.08 13.58 -27.48
N PRO A 219 5.02 12.95 -28.02
CA PRO A 219 3.64 13.30 -27.71
C PRO A 219 3.28 13.08 -26.24
N ASN A 220 3.65 11.93 -25.68
CA ASN A 220 3.37 11.59 -24.28
C ASN A 220 4.16 12.48 -23.33
N GLU A 221 5.43 12.73 -23.65
CA GLU A 221 6.29 13.62 -22.89
C GLU A 221 5.68 15.02 -22.74
N ARG A 222 5.20 15.61 -23.86
CA ARG A 222 4.52 16.92 -23.85
C ARG A 222 3.32 16.96 -22.91
N GLN A 223 2.54 15.89 -22.86
CA GLN A 223 1.35 15.83 -22.02
C GLN A 223 1.70 15.67 -20.54
N VAL A 224 2.75 14.92 -20.22
CA VAL A 224 3.31 14.86 -18.85
C VAL A 224 3.74 16.26 -18.40
N PHE A 225 4.54 16.96 -19.23
CA PHE A 225 4.97 18.32 -18.92
C PHE A 225 3.81 19.29 -18.75
N LYS A 226 2.83 19.26 -19.67
CA LYS A 226 1.61 20.07 -19.57
C LYS A 226 0.90 19.83 -18.23
N ARG A 227 0.72 18.57 -17.85
CA ARG A 227 0.05 18.22 -16.59
C ARG A 227 0.84 18.68 -15.36
N ILE A 228 2.18 18.64 -15.40
CA ILE A 228 3.02 19.14 -14.30
C ILE A 228 2.76 20.63 -14.09
N VAL A 229 2.75 21.42 -15.17
CA VAL A 229 2.44 22.86 -15.11
C VAL A 229 1.03 23.09 -14.55
N GLU A 230 0.02 22.40 -15.08
CA GLU A 230 -1.37 22.53 -14.64
C GLU A 230 -1.52 22.23 -13.13
N ASN A 231 -0.87 21.17 -12.64
CA ASN A 231 -0.94 20.78 -11.24
C ASN A 231 -0.20 21.75 -10.29
N SER A 232 0.77 22.50 -10.82
CA SER A 232 1.62 23.45 -10.07
C SER A 232 1.01 24.85 -10.01
N ILE A 233 0.44 25.31 -11.12
CA ILE A 233 0.09 26.73 -11.34
C ILE A 233 -1.43 26.91 -11.41
N ASP A 234 -2.12 26.05 -12.17
CA ASP A 234 -3.51 26.28 -12.58
C ASP A 234 -4.54 25.76 -11.55
N LYS A 235 -4.14 25.46 -10.31
CA LYS A 235 -5.06 25.12 -9.22
C LYS A 235 -5.65 26.39 -8.60
N PRO A 236 -6.88 26.79 -8.97
CA PRO A 236 -7.35 28.15 -8.68
C PRO A 236 -7.69 28.36 -7.19
N ASN A 237 -7.89 27.28 -6.42
CA ASN A 237 -8.39 27.32 -5.04
C ASN A 237 -7.68 26.31 -4.10
N GLY A 238 -6.46 25.88 -4.43
CA GLY A 238 -5.67 25.02 -3.54
C GLY A 238 -5.06 25.82 -2.38
N PRO A 239 -5.00 25.29 -1.14
CA PRO A 239 -4.48 26.03 0.01
C PRO A 239 -2.97 26.37 -0.12
N LEU A 240 -2.25 25.71 -1.03
CA LEU A 240 -0.83 25.92 -1.30
C LEU A 240 -0.54 25.67 -2.80
N ARG A 241 0.27 26.53 -3.44
CA ARG A 241 0.88 26.25 -4.75
C ARG A 241 2.25 25.61 -4.52
N PRO A 242 2.45 24.31 -4.84
CA PRO A 242 3.73 23.65 -4.61
C PRO A 242 4.79 24.15 -5.59
N GLN A 243 6.03 24.33 -5.13
CA GLN A 243 7.16 24.61 -6.01
C GLN A 243 7.64 23.32 -6.66
N TYR A 244 7.71 23.30 -8.00
CA TYR A 244 8.19 22.17 -8.78
C TYR A 244 9.56 22.45 -9.40
N PHE A 245 10.52 21.57 -9.14
CA PHE A 245 11.77 21.50 -9.86
C PHE A 245 11.74 20.31 -10.80
N LEU A 246 11.95 20.58 -12.09
CA LEU A 246 11.97 19.58 -13.13
C LEU A 246 13.34 19.61 -13.80
N ILE A 247 14.08 18.53 -13.61
CA ILE A 247 15.41 18.33 -14.15
C ILE A 247 15.27 17.36 -15.32
N THR A 248 15.71 17.82 -16.49
CA THR A 248 15.67 17.01 -17.71
C THR A 248 16.91 17.30 -18.56
N PRO A 249 17.59 16.26 -19.07
CA PRO A 249 18.64 16.44 -20.07
C PRO A 249 18.06 16.69 -21.47
N LYS A 250 16.78 16.41 -21.69
CA LYS A 250 16.08 16.53 -22.98
C LYS A 250 15.28 17.83 -23.03
N LEU A 251 15.57 18.65 -24.03
CA LEU A 251 14.83 19.88 -24.31
C LEU A 251 13.78 19.61 -25.40
N LEU A 252 12.51 19.51 -25.03
CA LEU A 252 11.42 19.51 -25.99
C LEU A 252 11.16 20.92 -26.51
N GLN A 253 11.10 21.07 -27.83
CA GLN A 253 10.75 22.34 -28.47
C GLN A 253 9.25 22.57 -28.43
N GLY A 254 8.77 23.83 -28.44
CA GLY A 254 7.33 24.12 -28.53
C GLY A 254 6.51 23.62 -27.34
N LEU A 255 7.08 23.65 -26.13
CA LEU A 255 6.35 23.40 -24.88
C LEU A 255 5.51 24.65 -24.50
N THR A 256 4.48 24.96 -25.28
CA THR A 256 3.62 26.14 -25.05
C THR A 256 2.93 26.11 -23.69
N ALA A 257 2.67 24.92 -23.14
CA ALA A 257 2.13 24.79 -21.79
C ALA A 257 3.04 25.39 -20.71
N MET A 258 4.36 25.47 -20.96
CA MET A 258 5.32 26.09 -20.04
C MET A 258 5.42 27.61 -20.19
N GLU A 259 4.75 28.23 -21.17
CA GLU A 259 4.78 29.67 -21.40
C GLU A 259 3.86 30.38 -20.39
N LYS A 260 4.20 30.27 -19.10
CA LYS A 260 3.52 30.88 -17.95
C LYS A 260 4.52 31.75 -17.20
N GLU A 261 4.07 32.87 -16.63
CA GLU A 261 4.93 33.80 -15.89
C GLU A 261 5.59 33.15 -14.66
N ASP A 262 4.93 32.16 -14.06
CA ASP A 262 5.43 31.42 -12.89
C ASP A 262 6.50 30.36 -13.24
N VAL A 263 6.80 30.12 -14.52
CA VAL A 263 7.78 29.11 -14.96
C VAL A 263 9.12 29.77 -15.27
N THR A 264 10.18 29.32 -14.60
CA THR A 264 11.56 29.72 -14.89
C THR A 264 12.35 28.56 -15.46
N VAL A 265 13.04 28.78 -16.58
CA VAL A 265 13.90 27.77 -17.22
C VAL A 265 15.37 28.10 -16.93
N HIS A 266 16.06 27.17 -16.27
CA HIS A 266 17.50 27.28 -16.01
C HIS A 266 18.28 26.39 -16.98
N PHE A 267 19.21 27.00 -17.73
CA PHE A 267 20.15 26.28 -18.58
C PHE A 267 21.49 26.13 -17.87
N VAL A 268 21.90 24.90 -17.58
CA VAL A 268 23.21 24.62 -16.96
C VAL A 268 24.24 24.41 -18.06
N MET A 269 25.21 25.33 -18.17
CA MET A 269 26.26 25.31 -19.18
C MET A 269 27.59 24.83 -18.58
N ASN A 270 27.80 23.52 -18.45
CA ASN A 270 29.04 22.96 -17.87
C ASN A 270 29.98 22.33 -18.91
N GLY A 271 30.76 23.15 -19.63
CA GLY A 271 31.63 22.67 -20.71
C GLY A 271 32.84 23.57 -20.94
N PRO A 272 33.99 23.03 -21.37
CA PRO A 272 35.25 23.77 -21.50
C PRO A 272 35.22 24.85 -22.61
N TYR A 273 34.26 24.75 -23.53
CA TYR A 273 34.04 25.71 -24.62
C TYR A 273 32.82 26.62 -24.39
N ASN A 274 32.24 26.58 -23.19
CA ASN A 274 31.15 27.48 -22.83
C ASN A 274 31.70 28.87 -22.48
N ILE A 275 30.76 29.76 -22.19
CA ILE A 275 31.02 31.13 -21.79
C ILE A 275 31.89 31.14 -20.53
N LYS A 276 33.07 31.78 -20.61
CA LYS A 276 34.05 31.79 -19.50
C LYS A 276 33.50 32.52 -18.27
N ASP A 277 32.72 33.57 -18.47
CA ASP A 277 32.01 34.30 -17.41
C ASP A 277 30.50 34.20 -17.66
N TYR A 278 29.73 33.68 -16.70
CA TYR A 278 28.28 33.54 -16.84
C TYR A 278 27.57 34.87 -17.13
N ARG A 279 28.18 36.01 -16.76
CA ARG A 279 27.67 37.36 -17.03
C ARG A 279 27.72 37.76 -18.50
N ASP A 280 28.56 37.11 -19.30
CA ASP A 280 28.62 37.34 -20.75
C ASP A 280 27.43 36.69 -21.49
N TRP A 281 26.64 35.85 -20.81
CA TRP A 281 25.41 35.31 -21.37
C TRP A 281 24.35 36.39 -21.55
N ASN A 282 23.87 36.57 -22.78
CA ASN A 282 22.85 37.57 -23.10
C ASN A 282 21.73 36.92 -23.93
N ILE A 283 20.63 36.58 -23.25
CA ILE A 283 19.45 35.94 -23.84
C ILE A 283 18.85 36.79 -24.99
N PRO A 284 18.63 38.12 -24.84
CA PRO A 284 18.10 38.94 -25.94
C PRO A 284 18.97 38.88 -27.21
N ARG A 285 20.29 38.98 -27.05
CA ARG A 285 21.25 38.91 -28.16
C ARG A 285 21.24 37.53 -28.82
N PHE A 286 21.15 36.45 -28.02
CA PHE A 286 21.02 35.08 -28.52
C PHE A 286 19.73 34.89 -29.33
N ILE A 287 18.57 35.32 -28.79
CA ILE A 287 17.27 35.23 -29.47
C ILE A 287 17.31 36.01 -30.79
N LYS A 288 17.84 37.24 -30.78
CA LYS A 288 17.98 38.07 -32.00
C LYS A 288 18.78 37.34 -33.07
N LYS A 289 19.97 36.83 -32.72
CA LYS A 289 20.85 36.12 -33.65
C LYS A 289 20.22 34.82 -34.17
N ARG A 290 19.45 34.11 -33.34
CA ARG A 290 18.73 32.90 -33.75
C ARG A 290 17.58 33.21 -34.73
N LYS A 291 16.84 34.30 -34.50
CA LYS A 291 15.80 34.78 -35.44
C LYS A 291 16.42 35.13 -36.79
N GLU A 292 17.53 35.86 -36.81
CA GLU A 292 18.29 36.22 -38.02
C GLU A 292 18.72 34.98 -38.82
N LEU A 293 19.26 33.95 -38.15
CA LEU A 293 19.65 32.68 -38.77
C LEU A 293 18.45 31.92 -39.37
N ASN A 294 17.31 31.89 -38.68
CA ASN A 294 16.10 31.23 -39.18
C ASN A 294 15.49 31.96 -40.39
N SER A 295 15.52 33.29 -40.40
CA SER A 295 15.10 34.08 -41.56
C SER A 295 16.03 33.90 -42.77
N GLY A 296 17.34 33.73 -42.56
CA GLY A 296 18.31 33.48 -43.63
C GLY A 296 18.14 32.08 -44.27
N ALA A 297 17.80 31.06 -43.49
CA ALA A 297 17.58 29.70 -43.97
C ALA A 297 16.28 29.54 -44.81
N ALA A 298 15.24 30.34 -44.50
CA ALA A 298 14.01 30.38 -45.31
C ALA A 298 14.23 31.04 -46.69
N GLY A 299 15.21 31.93 -46.81
CA GLY A 299 15.59 32.57 -48.08
C GLY A 299 16.38 31.64 -49.02
N SER A 300 17.28 30.80 -48.49
CA SER A 300 18.14 29.94 -49.30
C SER A 300 17.44 28.69 -49.85
N SER A 301 16.38 28.20 -49.19
CA SER A 301 15.60 27.06 -49.66
C SER A 301 14.71 27.36 -50.88
N LYS A 302 14.34 28.63 -51.12
CA LYS A 302 13.65 29.05 -52.35
C LYS A 302 14.58 29.14 -53.57
N GLN A 303 15.88 29.34 -53.39
CA GLN A 303 16.84 29.42 -54.50
C GLN A 303 17.29 28.06 -55.04
N ARG A 304 17.15 26.97 -54.26
CA ARG A 304 17.53 25.61 -54.69
C ARG A 304 16.46 24.86 -55.50
N ARG A 305 15.28 25.45 -55.73
CA ARG A 305 14.21 24.87 -56.56
C ARG A 305 14.12 25.47 -57.98
N LEU A 306 15.05 26.35 -58.35
CA LEU A 306 15.09 27.04 -59.65
C LEU A 306 16.47 26.91 -60.33
N SER A 307 17.11 25.75 -60.19
CA SER A 307 18.30 25.36 -60.96
C SER A 307 18.20 23.90 -61.35
#